data_AF-F8AHC1-F1
#
_entry.id   AF-F8AHC1-F1
#
_cell.length_a   1.000
_cell.length_b   1.000
_cell.length_c   1.000
_cell.angle_alpha   90.00
_cell.angle_beta   90.00
_cell.angle_gamma   90.00
#
_symmetry.space_group_name_H-M   'P 1'
#
loop_
_entity.id
_entity.type
_entity.pdbx_description
1 polymer ?
#
loop_
_entity_poly.entity_id
_entity_poly.type
_entity_poly.pdbx_seq_one_letter_code
_entity_poly.pdbx_strand_id
1 'polypeptide(L)'
;MVMGGTVSKVVRFDDEEEFLEEMKATMEVLDELSMKYGGARVIEGLILWDSIAVRDDEDVKVFRIGQFQFVRGALKLDIEPLMKLERFMDEMESKRDELSVEDIRYFVDIMNEALGEERVYYDAYDLGLDRNEAYMIINLRALQYLDHVVDVEDREAFEWALNTLMKYL
;
A
#
# COMPACT_ATOMS: atom_id res chain seq x y z
N MET A 1 9.55 -13.72 16.65
CA MET A 1 9.52 -14.91 15.77
C MET A 1 9.91 -14.40 14.40
N VAL A 2 11.10 -14.71 13.88
CA VAL A 2 11.51 -14.22 12.55
C VAL A 2 10.62 -14.93 11.53
N MET A 3 9.73 -14.18 10.87
CA MET A 3 8.87 -14.68 9.78
C MET A 3 9.76 -15.05 8.59
N GLY A 4 10.43 -16.20 8.67
CA GLY A 4 11.30 -16.67 7.60
C GLY A 4 10.46 -16.96 6.37
N GLY A 5 10.55 -16.12 5.34
CA GLY A 5 9.77 -16.28 4.11
C GLY A 5 9.27 -14.97 3.52
N THR A 6 9.11 -13.92 4.33
CA THR A 6 8.74 -12.59 3.84
C THR A 6 9.99 -11.73 3.65
N VAL A 7 10.08 -11.06 2.51
CA VAL A 7 11.09 -10.03 2.22
C VAL A 7 10.38 -8.72 1.97
N SER A 8 10.96 -7.64 2.49
CA SER A 8 10.51 -6.29 2.18
C SER A 8 11.59 -5.53 1.41
N LYS A 9 11.15 -4.70 0.47
CA LYS A 9 12.06 -3.95 -0.41
C LYS A 9 11.43 -2.63 -0.84
N VAL A 10 12.27 -1.59 -0.90
CA VAL A 10 11.94 -0.34 -1.60
C VAL A 10 12.19 -0.57 -3.09
N VAL A 11 11.17 -0.34 -3.90
CA VAL A 11 11.22 -0.39 -5.36
C VAL A 11 11.05 1.01 -5.93
N ARG A 12 11.66 1.25 -7.09
CA ARG A 12 11.56 2.50 -7.84
C ARG A 12 10.71 2.30 -9.07
N PHE A 13 9.93 3.32 -9.41
CA PHE A 13 9.18 3.41 -10.66
C PHE A 13 9.44 4.76 -11.33
N ASP A 14 9.28 4.81 -12.65
CA ASP A 14 9.42 6.05 -13.43
C ASP A 14 8.06 6.71 -13.68
N ASP A 15 7.03 5.89 -13.91
CA ASP A 15 5.64 6.31 -14.10
C ASP A 15 4.76 5.64 -13.03
N GLU A 16 4.10 6.46 -12.20
CA GLU A 16 3.27 5.97 -11.09
C GLU A 16 1.99 5.28 -11.59
N GLU A 17 1.39 5.78 -12.67
CA GLU A 17 0.13 5.25 -13.21
C GLU A 17 0.39 3.86 -13.81
N GLU A 18 1.43 3.73 -14.65
CA GLU A 18 1.86 2.44 -15.20
C GLU A 18 2.23 1.46 -14.09
N PHE A 19 3.02 1.89 -13.10
CA PHE A 19 3.38 1.06 -11.95
C PHE A 19 2.16 0.53 -11.22
N LEU A 20 1.17 1.38 -10.94
CA LEU A 20 -0.05 0.99 -10.24
C LEU A 20 -0.90 0.02 -11.03
N GLU A 21 -1.05 0.24 -12.35
CA GLU A 21 -1.78 -0.67 -13.23
C GLU A 21 -1.12 -2.05 -13.28
N GLU A 22 0.21 -2.09 -13.49
CA GLU A 22 0.97 -3.33 -13.54
C GLU A 22 0.95 -4.08 -12.20
N MET A 23 1.14 -3.37 -11.09
CA MET A 23 1.10 -3.96 -9.76
C MET A 23 -0.29 -4.48 -9.40
N LYS A 24 -1.35 -3.74 -9.74
CA LYS A 24 -2.73 -4.20 -9.53
C LYS A 24 -3.00 -5.48 -10.31
N ALA A 25 -2.68 -5.52 -11.59
CA ALA A 25 -2.90 -6.70 -12.43
C ALA A 25 -2.03 -7.89 -11.96
N THR A 26 -0.79 -7.64 -11.53
CA THR A 26 0.09 -8.65 -10.93
C THR A 26 -0.50 -9.23 -9.65
N MET A 27 -1.00 -8.38 -8.75
CA MET A 27 -1.65 -8.80 -7.51
C MET A 27 -2.92 -9.61 -7.78
N GLU A 28 -3.77 -9.17 -8.72
CA GLU A 28 -4.99 -9.89 -9.11
C GLU A 28 -4.66 -11.30 -9.60
N VAL A 29 -3.71 -11.46 -10.52
CA VAL A 29 -3.30 -12.78 -11.03
C VAL A 29 -2.73 -13.66 -9.92
N LEU A 30 -1.83 -13.12 -9.07
CA LEU A 30 -1.22 -13.92 -8.00
C LEU A 30 -2.23 -14.31 -6.92
N ASP A 31 -3.19 -13.43 -6.59
CA ASP A 31 -4.26 -13.73 -5.64
C ASP A 31 -5.22 -14.79 -6.22
N GLU A 32 -5.58 -14.70 -7.50
CA GLU A 32 -6.40 -15.71 -8.18
C GLU A 32 -5.73 -17.09 -8.19
N LEU A 33 -4.44 -17.15 -8.56
CA LEU A 33 -3.66 -18.39 -8.52
C LEU A 33 -3.53 -18.93 -7.09
N SER A 34 -3.28 -18.05 -6.11
CA SER A 34 -3.24 -18.44 -4.70
C SER A 34 -4.57 -19.04 -4.24
N MET A 35 -5.69 -18.45 -4.62
CA MET A 35 -7.02 -18.97 -4.31
C MET A 35 -7.28 -20.32 -4.99
N LYS A 36 -6.90 -20.47 -6.26
CA LYS A 36 -7.11 -21.70 -7.05
C LYS A 36 -6.27 -22.87 -6.52
N TYR A 37 -5.00 -22.64 -6.20
CA TYR A 37 -4.04 -23.69 -5.81
C TYR A 37 -3.80 -23.79 -4.29
N GLY A 38 -4.56 -23.05 -3.47
CA GLY A 38 -4.47 -23.10 -2.01
C GLY A 38 -3.21 -22.46 -1.42
N GLY A 39 -2.66 -21.45 -2.10
CA GLY A 39 -1.52 -20.66 -1.66
C GLY A 39 -1.91 -19.54 -0.69
N ALA A 40 -0.91 -19.02 0.02
CA ALA A 40 -1.02 -17.73 0.71
C ALA A 40 -0.80 -16.57 -0.28
N ARG A 41 -1.17 -15.35 0.12
CA ARG A 41 -0.94 -14.14 -0.68
C ARG A 41 0.56 -13.92 -0.92
N VAL A 42 0.93 -13.66 -2.18
CA VAL A 42 2.32 -13.41 -2.57
C VAL A 42 2.76 -11.99 -2.24
N ILE A 43 1.99 -10.98 -2.65
CA ILE A 43 2.27 -9.57 -2.35
C ILE A 43 1.45 -9.21 -1.11
N GLU A 44 2.07 -9.24 0.06
CA GLU A 44 1.39 -9.03 1.35
C GLU A 44 1.07 -7.56 1.63
N GLY A 45 1.81 -6.64 1.00
CA GLY A 45 1.59 -5.20 1.15
C GLY A 45 2.34 -4.38 0.12
N LEU A 46 1.74 -3.25 -0.23
CA LEU A 46 2.33 -2.21 -1.07
C LEU A 46 2.01 -0.85 -0.43
N ILE A 47 3.06 -0.11 -0.07
CA ILE A 47 2.96 1.23 0.53
C ILE A 47 3.63 2.20 -0.44
N LEU A 48 2.88 3.16 -0.94
CA LEU A 48 3.40 4.24 -1.77
C LEU A 48 3.81 5.43 -0.92
N TRP A 49 4.65 6.29 -1.49
CA TRP A 49 5.08 7.54 -0.87
C TRP A 49 3.93 8.35 -0.29
N ASP A 50 2.74 8.38 -0.92
CA ASP A 50 1.58 9.15 -0.47
C ASP A 50 0.58 8.36 0.40
N SER A 51 1.04 7.27 1.02
CA SER A 51 0.20 6.43 1.89
C SER A 51 0.21 6.95 3.33
N ILE A 52 -0.98 7.18 3.87
CA ILE A 52 -1.20 7.60 5.25
C ILE A 52 -1.98 6.52 5.99
N ALA A 53 -1.63 6.29 7.24
CA ALA A 53 -2.33 5.37 8.12
C ALA A 53 -3.13 6.13 9.17
N VAL A 54 -4.35 5.67 9.46
CA VAL A 54 -5.19 6.21 10.54
C VAL A 54 -5.57 5.08 11.48
N ARG A 55 -5.29 5.25 12.77
CA ARG A 55 -5.78 4.37 13.83
C ARG A 55 -7.19 4.80 14.23
N ASP A 56 -8.13 3.90 14.02
CA ASP A 56 -9.48 4.03 14.55
C ASP A 56 -9.66 3.20 15.83
N ASP A 57 -10.89 3.02 16.29
CA ASP A 57 -11.16 2.29 17.54
C ASP A 57 -11.01 0.77 17.42
N GLU A 58 -10.83 0.22 16.22
CA GLU A 58 -10.64 -1.21 15.96
C GLU A 58 -9.19 -1.52 15.56
N ASP A 59 -8.66 -0.84 14.54
CA ASP A 59 -7.36 -1.16 13.94
C ASP A 59 -6.69 0.07 13.27
N VAL A 60 -5.69 -0.19 12.43
CA VAL A 60 -4.99 0.81 11.63
C VAL A 60 -5.34 0.61 10.16
N LYS A 61 -5.81 1.67 9.52
CA LYS A 61 -6.21 1.67 8.10
C LYS A 61 -5.23 2.51 7.29
N VAL A 62 -4.62 1.90 6.28
CA VAL A 62 -3.71 2.56 5.36
C VAL A 62 -4.44 2.88 4.07
N PHE A 63 -4.28 4.09 3.57
CA PHE A 63 -4.88 4.55 2.31
C PHE A 63 -4.02 5.66 1.70
N ARG A 64 -4.20 5.91 0.41
CA ARG A 64 -3.48 6.98 -0.30
C ARG A 64 -4.20 8.32 -0.16
N ILE A 65 -3.45 9.41 -0.26
CA ILE A 65 -4.02 10.75 -0.45
C ILE A 65 -4.96 10.71 -1.68
N GLY A 66 -6.16 11.28 -1.55
CA GLY A 66 -7.23 11.20 -2.55
C GLY A 66 -8.14 9.97 -2.45
N GLN A 67 -7.81 8.98 -1.60
CA GLN A 67 -8.69 7.82 -1.35
C GLN A 67 -9.58 7.99 -0.10
N PHE A 68 -9.40 9.07 0.67
CA PHE A 68 -10.05 9.23 1.98
C PHE A 68 -11.57 9.10 1.90
N GLN A 69 -12.21 9.71 0.89
CA GLN A 69 -13.66 9.66 0.71
C GLN A 69 -14.21 8.23 0.55
N PHE A 70 -13.42 7.32 -0.03
CA PHE A 70 -13.81 5.92 -0.19
C PHE A 70 -13.63 5.09 1.09
N VAL A 71 -12.65 5.45 1.93
CA VAL A 71 -12.32 4.71 3.16
C VAL A 71 -12.95 5.32 4.42
N ARG A 72 -13.50 6.53 4.32
CA ARG A 72 -14.15 7.23 5.45
C ARG A 72 -15.20 6.36 6.14
N GLY A 73 -16.03 5.67 5.37
CA GLY A 73 -17.06 4.77 5.90
C GLY A 73 -16.52 3.52 6.58
N ALA A 74 -15.26 3.16 6.31
CA ALA A 74 -14.59 2.06 6.98
C ALA A 74 -14.06 2.51 8.35
N LEU A 75 -13.64 3.77 8.54
CA LEU A 75 -13.07 4.28 9.79
C LEU A 75 -14.10 4.30 10.93
N LYS A 76 -13.79 3.58 12.01
CA LYS A 76 -14.56 3.54 13.26
C LYS A 76 -14.16 4.69 14.16
N LEU A 77 -14.59 5.88 13.79
CA LEU A 77 -14.33 7.12 14.50
C LEU A 77 -15.63 7.92 14.69
N ASP A 78 -15.66 8.73 15.74
CA ASP A 78 -16.70 9.72 15.91
C ASP A 78 -16.71 10.75 14.76
N ILE A 79 -17.85 11.39 14.57
CA ILE A 79 -18.05 12.34 13.47
C ILE A 79 -17.09 13.53 13.52
N GLU A 80 -16.74 14.02 14.71
CA GLU A 80 -15.84 15.16 14.86
C GLU A 80 -14.41 14.85 14.38
N PRO A 81 -13.72 13.80 14.87
CA PRO A 81 -12.45 13.36 14.31
C PRO A 81 -12.50 13.13 12.79
N LEU A 82 -13.57 12.49 12.29
CA LEU A 82 -13.74 12.25 10.85
C LEU A 82 -13.79 13.55 10.04
N MET A 83 -14.55 14.55 10.50
CA MET A 83 -14.62 15.85 9.80
C MET A 83 -13.29 16.60 9.82
N LYS A 84 -12.51 16.49 10.92
CA LYS A 84 -11.17 17.08 10.98
C LYS A 84 -10.25 16.43 9.96
N LEU A 85 -10.19 15.10 9.95
CA LEU A 85 -9.40 14.32 8.98
C LEU A 85 -9.78 14.66 7.54
N GLU A 86 -11.08 14.66 7.24
CA GLU A 86 -11.62 14.98 5.91
C GLU A 86 -11.08 16.31 5.39
N ARG A 87 -11.14 17.37 6.21
CA ARG A 87 -10.67 18.69 5.80
C ARG A 87 -9.19 18.71 5.41
N PHE A 88 -8.34 18.05 6.20
CA PHE A 88 -6.90 18.01 5.91
C PHE A 88 -6.59 17.11 4.70
N MET A 89 -7.31 16.00 4.56
CA MET A 89 -7.16 15.08 3.44
C MET A 89 -7.58 15.74 2.12
N ASP A 90 -8.70 16.45 2.10
CA ASP A 90 -9.16 17.22 0.93
C ASP A 90 -8.15 18.32 0.55
N GLU A 91 -7.52 18.97 1.55
CA GLU A 91 -6.47 19.97 1.29
C GLU A 91 -5.22 19.33 0.66
N MET A 92 -4.75 18.21 1.20
CA MET A 92 -3.61 17.47 0.62
C MET A 92 -3.92 16.98 -0.79
N GLU A 93 -5.11 16.43 -1.02
CA GLU A 93 -5.54 15.97 -2.35
C GLU A 93 -5.50 17.11 -3.37
N SER A 94 -5.98 18.30 -3.01
CA SER A 94 -6.00 19.47 -3.90
C SER A 94 -4.61 19.95 -4.37
N LYS A 95 -3.54 19.55 -3.67
CA LYS A 95 -2.15 19.95 -3.93
C LYS A 95 -1.24 18.75 -4.18
N ARG A 96 -1.78 17.54 -4.37
CA ARG A 96 -1.00 16.29 -4.40
C ARG A 96 0.20 16.31 -5.35
N ASP A 97 0.05 16.96 -6.51
CA ASP A 97 1.11 17.07 -7.51
C ASP A 97 2.29 17.96 -7.06
N GLU A 98 2.05 18.84 -6.09
CA GLU A 98 3.04 19.76 -5.52
C GLU A 98 3.63 19.26 -4.20
N LEU A 99 3.01 18.25 -3.56
CA LEU A 99 3.45 17.74 -2.26
C LEU A 99 4.78 16.97 -2.36
N SER A 100 5.70 17.35 -1.48
CA SER A 100 6.84 16.53 -1.07
C SER A 100 6.47 15.58 0.07
N VAL A 101 7.36 14.65 0.39
CA VAL A 101 7.19 13.78 1.54
C VAL A 101 7.26 14.56 2.86
N GLU A 102 8.06 15.62 2.93
CA GLU A 102 8.11 16.53 4.07
C GLU A 102 6.80 17.29 4.25
N ASP A 103 6.14 17.70 3.16
CA ASP A 103 4.84 18.37 3.24
C ASP A 103 3.78 17.44 3.82
N ILE A 104 3.73 16.17 3.37
CA ILE A 104 2.80 15.18 3.92
C ILE A 104 3.09 14.94 5.41
N ARG A 105 4.37 14.84 5.80
CA ARG A 105 4.74 14.69 7.21
C ARG A 105 4.25 15.86 8.05
N TYR A 106 4.40 17.09 7.55
CA TYR A 106 3.89 18.29 8.19
C TYR A 106 2.36 18.27 8.32
N PHE A 107 1.63 17.86 7.28
CA PHE A 107 0.17 17.70 7.34
C PHE A 107 -0.26 16.67 8.39
N VAL A 108 0.48 15.56 8.52
CA VAL A 108 0.24 14.52 9.55
C VAL A 108 0.44 15.07 10.96
N ASP A 109 1.47 15.90 11.18
CA ASP A 109 1.69 16.54 12.48
C ASP A 109 0.54 17.48 12.85
N ILE A 110 0.13 18.38 11.95
CA ILE A 110 -0.99 19.30 12.23
C ILE A 110 -2.34 18.58 12.34
N MET A 111 -2.52 17.44 11.66
CA MET A 111 -3.71 16.59 11.82
C MET A 111 -3.79 16.04 13.24
N ASN A 112 -2.69 15.46 13.74
CA ASN A 112 -2.62 14.93 15.10
C ASN A 112 -2.79 16.04 16.16
N GLU A 113 -2.21 17.21 15.93
CA GLU A 113 -2.44 18.38 16.80
C GLU A 113 -3.93 18.78 16.85
N ALA A 114 -4.62 18.79 15.70
CA ALA A 114 -6.04 19.14 15.62
C ALA A 114 -6.97 18.07 16.25
N LEU A 115 -6.56 16.80 16.20
CA LEU A 115 -7.23 15.69 16.87
C LEU A 115 -7.00 15.73 18.39
N GLY A 116 -5.86 16.26 18.83
CA GLY A 116 -5.45 16.28 20.24
C GLY A 116 -4.84 14.96 20.71
N GLU A 117 -4.57 14.04 19.78
CA GLU A 117 -3.99 12.72 20.02
C GLU A 117 -3.29 12.20 18.76
N GLU A 118 -2.34 11.29 18.93
CA GLU A 118 -1.58 10.68 17.85
C GLU A 118 -2.36 9.49 17.26
N ARG A 119 -3.04 9.71 16.13
CA ARG A 119 -3.81 8.69 15.39
C ARG A 119 -3.44 8.56 13.92
N VAL A 120 -2.82 9.59 13.35
CA VAL A 120 -2.41 9.62 11.95
C VAL A 120 -0.92 9.33 11.89
N TYR A 121 -0.53 8.34 11.10
CA TYR A 121 0.86 7.93 10.91
C TYR A 121 1.22 8.02 9.43
N TYR A 122 2.49 8.31 9.17
CA TYR A 122 3.00 8.45 7.82
C TYR A 122 4.21 7.54 7.63
N ASP A 123 3.93 6.25 7.59
CA ASP A 123 4.93 5.19 7.51
C ASP A 123 5.86 5.35 6.30
N ALA A 124 5.37 5.90 5.18
CA ALA A 124 6.19 6.15 4.00
C ALA A 124 7.40 7.08 4.29
N TYR A 125 7.24 8.07 5.16
CA TYR A 125 8.35 8.92 5.60
C TYR A 125 9.31 8.19 6.52
N ASP A 126 8.79 7.40 7.46
CA ASP A 126 9.60 6.62 8.38
C ASP A 126 10.39 5.50 7.66
N LEU A 127 9.85 5.02 6.53
CA LEU A 127 10.51 4.11 5.60
C LEU A 127 11.50 4.81 4.66
N GLY A 128 11.54 6.14 4.64
CA GLY A 128 12.43 6.94 3.81
C GLY A 128 12.13 6.86 2.32
N LEU A 129 10.85 6.71 1.94
CA LEU A 129 10.45 6.65 0.54
C LEU A 129 10.55 8.01 -0.14
N ASP A 130 11.08 8.02 -1.35
CA ASP A 130 10.95 9.14 -2.29
C ASP A 130 9.61 9.08 -3.05
N ARG A 131 9.23 10.17 -3.72
CA ARG A 131 7.97 10.29 -4.49
C ARG A 131 7.79 9.20 -5.57
N ASN A 132 8.89 8.68 -6.10
CA ASN A 132 8.88 7.66 -7.13
C ASN A 132 9.26 6.27 -6.59
N GLU A 133 9.05 6.07 -5.29
CA GLU A 133 9.34 4.82 -4.59
C GLU A 133 8.08 4.24 -3.94
N ALA A 134 8.08 2.91 -3.84
CA ALA A 134 7.11 2.16 -3.07
C ALA A 134 7.83 1.13 -2.19
N TYR A 135 7.30 0.88 -1.01
CA TYR A 135 7.71 -0.22 -0.16
C TYR A 135 6.82 -1.43 -0.42
N MET A 136 7.43 -2.55 -0.78
CA MET A 136 6.72 -3.78 -1.11
C MET A 136 7.09 -4.89 -0.13
N ILE A 137 6.09 -5.69 0.26
CA ILE A 137 6.23 -6.84 1.16
C ILE A 137 5.84 -8.09 0.38
N ILE A 138 6.78 -9.01 0.21
CA ILE A 138 6.63 -10.21 -0.64
C ILE A 138 6.85 -11.47 0.19
N ASN A 139 5.89 -12.37 0.15
CA ASN A 139 5.97 -13.71 0.71
C ASN A 139 6.64 -14.66 -0.31
N LEU A 140 7.96 -14.82 -0.19
CA LEU A 140 8.73 -15.71 -1.05
C LEU A 140 8.31 -17.18 -0.92
N ARG A 141 7.78 -17.60 0.22
CA ARG A 141 7.27 -18.98 0.38
C ARG A 141 6.00 -19.20 -0.42
N ALA A 142 5.08 -18.23 -0.40
CA ALA A 142 3.88 -18.27 -1.21
C ALA A 142 4.23 -18.29 -2.70
N LEU A 143 5.18 -17.44 -3.12
CA LEU A 143 5.65 -17.39 -4.50
C LEU A 143 6.29 -18.73 -4.94
N GLN A 144 7.19 -19.27 -4.12
CA GLN A 144 7.81 -20.58 -4.37
C GLN A 144 6.77 -21.69 -4.41
N TYR A 145 5.77 -21.66 -3.52
CA TYR A 145 4.70 -22.63 -3.52
C TYR A 145 3.96 -22.61 -4.86
N LEU A 146 3.51 -21.44 -5.32
CA LEU A 146 2.83 -21.30 -6.62
C LEU A 146 3.68 -21.82 -7.77
N ASP A 147 4.97 -21.48 -7.81
CA ASP A 147 5.88 -21.97 -8.85
C ASP A 147 5.88 -23.50 -8.98
N HIS A 148 5.70 -24.23 -7.87
CA HIS A 148 5.68 -25.68 -7.85
C HIS A 148 4.31 -26.30 -8.16
N VAL A 149 3.21 -25.61 -7.85
CA VAL A 149 1.86 -26.21 -7.92
C VAL A 149 1.02 -25.73 -9.11
N VAL A 150 1.35 -24.59 -9.70
CA VAL A 150 0.67 -24.06 -10.89
C VAL A 150 0.84 -25.05 -12.05
N ASP A 151 -0.26 -25.44 -12.67
CA ASP A 151 -0.25 -26.36 -13.80
C ASP A 151 0.11 -25.67 -15.12
N VAL A 152 0.09 -26.43 -16.22
CA VAL A 152 0.49 -25.94 -17.54
C VAL A 152 -0.50 -24.90 -18.09
N GLU A 153 -1.78 -24.97 -17.73
CA GLU A 153 -2.81 -24.07 -18.26
C GLU A 153 -2.64 -22.66 -17.71
N ASP A 154 -2.24 -22.55 -16.44
CA ASP A 154 -2.06 -21.27 -15.73
C ASP A 154 -0.61 -20.79 -15.69
N ARG A 155 0.35 -21.58 -16.21
CA ARG A 155 1.78 -21.28 -16.14
C ARG A 155 2.14 -19.95 -16.79
N GLU A 156 1.51 -19.64 -17.93
CA GLU A 156 1.75 -18.38 -18.66
C GLU A 156 1.35 -17.16 -17.82
N ALA A 157 0.20 -17.22 -17.14
CA ALA A 157 -0.26 -16.14 -16.27
C ALA A 157 0.68 -15.95 -15.07
N PHE A 158 1.12 -17.05 -14.45
CA PHE A 158 2.10 -17.01 -13.36
C PHE A 158 3.43 -16.39 -13.81
N GLU A 159 3.98 -16.84 -14.94
CA GLU A 159 5.24 -16.32 -15.48
C GLU A 159 5.12 -14.85 -15.87
N TRP A 160 3.99 -14.43 -16.44
CA TRP A 160 3.72 -13.02 -16.72
C TRP A 160 3.75 -12.19 -15.44
N ALA A 161 3.02 -12.60 -14.40
CA ALA A 161 2.97 -11.88 -13.13
C ALA A 161 4.35 -11.81 -12.45
N LEU A 162 5.10 -12.92 -12.47
CA LEU A 162 6.46 -12.98 -11.95
C LEU A 162 7.40 -12.05 -12.72
N ASN A 163 7.35 -12.05 -14.05
CA ASN A 163 8.18 -11.19 -14.88
C ASN A 163 7.85 -9.71 -14.65
N THR A 164 6.58 -9.35 -14.53
CA THR A 164 6.15 -7.99 -14.20
C THR A 164 6.69 -7.56 -12.82
N LEU A 165 6.55 -8.40 -11.79
CA LEU A 165 7.11 -8.13 -10.47
C LEU A 165 8.64 -7.94 -10.52
N MET A 166 9.34 -8.77 -11.28
CA MET A 166 10.80 -8.70 -11.46
C MET A 166 11.29 -7.45 -12.20
N LYS A 167 10.42 -6.71 -12.92
CA LYS A 167 10.80 -5.42 -13.51
C LYS A 167 11.16 -4.38 -12.43
N TYR A 168 10.55 -4.48 -11.25
CA TYR A 168 10.65 -3.50 -10.18
C TYR A 168 11.57 -3.92 -9.03
N LEU A 169 11.94 -5.20 -8.95
CA LEU A 169 12.82 -5.76 -7.92
C LEU A 169 14.29 -5.74 -8.33
#